data_AF-A0A2U2N060-F1
#
_entry.id   AF-A0A2U2N060-F1
#
_cell.length_a   1.000
_cell.length_b   1.000
_cell.length_c   1.000
_cell.angle_alpha   90.00
_cell.angle_beta   90.00
_cell.angle_gamma   90.00
#
_symmetry.space_group_name_H-M   'P 1'
#
loop_
_entity.id
_entity.type
_entity.pdbx_description
1 polymer ?
#
loop_
_entity_poly.entity_id
_entity_poly.type
_entity_poly.pdbx_seq_one_letter_code
_entity_poly.pdbx_strand_id
1 'polypeptide(L)' 'MTFGSYGTHVLIFALQGGSEVRKTALGADSQIEAAQTLEGMSDETLAEELAASVPLDDASPFGI' A
#
# COMPACT_ATOMS: atom_id res chain seq x y z
N MET A 1 24.94 10.23 6.83
CA MET A 1 23.85 10.50 5.88
C MET A 1 22.76 9.48 6.15
N THR A 2 21.72 9.85 6.87
CA THR A 2 20.46 9.09 6.88
C THR A 2 19.76 9.41 5.56
N PHE A 3 19.77 8.47 4.63
CA PHE A 3 18.93 8.53 3.45
C PHE A 3 17.48 8.38 3.93
N GLY A 4 16.82 9.50 4.23
CA GLY A 4 15.38 9.53 4.42
C GLY A 4 14.74 9.36 3.05
N SER A 5 14.28 8.15 2.76
CA SER A 5 13.31 7.96 1.68
C SER A 5 12.01 8.63 2.12
N TYR A 6 11.72 9.83 1.60
CA TYR A 6 10.38 10.43 1.64
C TYR A 6 9.48 9.71 0.62
N GLY A 7 9.46 8.39 0.67
CA GLY A 7 8.68 7.56 -0.24
C GLY A 7 7.29 7.34 0.35
N THR A 8 6.25 7.49 -0.46
CA THR A 8 4.91 7.02 -0.13
C THR A 8 4.96 5.52 0.11
N HIS A 9 4.56 5.07 1.29
CA HIS A 9 4.36 3.66 1.57
C HIS A 9 3.03 3.23 0.95
N VAL A 10 2.98 2.05 0.34
CA VAL A 10 1.76 1.54 -0.31
C VAL A 10 1.54 0.08 0.10
N LEU A 11 0.28 -0.31 0.22
CA LEU A 11 -0.09 -1.73 0.28
C LEU A 11 -0.28 -2.24 -1.14
N ILE A 12 0.29 -3.41 -1.42
CA ILE A 12 0.15 -4.11 -2.70
C ILE A 12 -0.72 -5.33 -2.48
N PHE A 13 -1.82 -5.41 -3.23
CA PHE A 13 -2.69 -6.57 -3.26
C PHE A 13 -2.48 -7.34 -4.56
N ALA A 14 -2.06 -8.59 -4.46
CA ALA A 14 -1.90 -9.49 -5.59
C ALA A 14 -2.80 -10.70 -5.40
N LEU A 15 -3.68 -10.96 -6.37
CA LEU A 15 -4.48 -12.18 -6.41
C LEU A 15 -3.58 -13.36 -6.75
N GLN A 16 -3.60 -14.42 -5.94
CA GLN A 16 -2.88 -15.65 -6.27
C GLN A 16 -3.41 -16.23 -7.60
N GLY A 17 -2.55 -16.27 -8.62
CA GLY A 17 -2.89 -16.76 -9.96
C GLY A 17 -3.59 -15.74 -10.87
N GLY A 18 -3.81 -14.52 -10.41
CA GLY A 18 -4.31 -13.41 -11.22
C GLY A 18 -3.17 -12.52 -11.75
N SER A 19 -3.40 -11.87 -12.89
CA SER A 19 -2.50 -10.82 -13.41
C SER A 19 -2.82 -9.44 -12.84
N GLU A 20 -3.95 -9.28 -12.15
CA GLU A 20 -4.37 -7.99 -11.59
C GLU A 20 -3.69 -7.75 -10.23
N VAL A 21 -2.90 -6.68 -10.18
CA VAL A 21 -2.27 -6.16 -8.96
C VAL A 21 -2.86 -4.80 -8.66
N ARG A 22 -3.22 -4.57 -7.40
CA ARG A 22 -3.85 -3.34 -6.93
C ARG A 22 -3.01 -2.68 -5.84
N LYS A 23 -3.11 -1.36 -5.70
CA LYS A 23 -2.36 -0.56 -4.73
C LYS A 23 -3.28 0.40 -3.98
N THR A 24 -2.96 0.65 -2.71
CA THR A 24 -3.53 1.74 -1.90
C THR A 24 -2.41 2.42 -1.12
N ALA A 25 -2.57 3.71 -0.82
CA ALA A 25 -1.59 4.45 -0.04
C ALA A 25 -1.68 4.07 1.44
N LEU A 26 -0.53 3.78 2.02
CA LEU A 26 -0.37 3.60 3.45
C LEU A 26 0.15 4.92 4.02
N GLY A 27 -0.67 5.59 4.83
CA GLY A 27 -0.34 6.86 5.48
C GLY A 27 0.73 6.71 6.57
N ALA A 28 1.93 6.30 6.18
CA ALA A 28 3.06 6.08 7.07
C ALA A 28 4.26 6.92 6.62
N ASP A 29 4.87 7.62 7.56
CA ASP A 29 6.04 8.47 7.33
C ASP A 29 7.37 7.69 7.41
N SER A 30 7.33 6.45 7.94
CA SER A 30 8.48 5.57 8.06
C SER A 30 8.14 4.10 7.77
N GLN A 31 9.16 3.32 7.40
CA GLN A 31 9.01 1.87 7.17
C GLN A 31 8.54 1.13 8.42
N ILE A 32 8.93 1.61 9.60
CA ILE A 32 8.55 1.01 10.88
C ILE A 32 7.06 1.25 11.14
N GLU A 33 6.57 2.47 10.92
CA GLU A 33 5.14 2.79 11.04
C GLU A 33 4.31 2.02 10.00
N ALA A 34 4.82 1.87 8.78
CA ALA A 34 4.17 1.07 7.75
C ALA A 34 4.01 -0.40 8.19
N ALA A 35 5.07 -1.00 8.74
CA ALA A 35 5.02 -2.37 9.24
C ALA A 35 4.05 -2.52 10.43
N GLN A 36 4.12 -1.61 11.41
CA GLN A 36 3.21 -1.64 12.57
C GLN A 36 1.74 -1.45 12.17
N THR A 37 1.49 -0.56 11.20
CA THR A 37 0.15 -0.34 10.67
C THR A 37 -0.37 -1.60 9.98
N LEU A 38 0.46 -2.25 9.17
CA LEU A 38 0.11 -3.50 8.50
C LEU A 38 -0.14 -4.64 9.50
N GLU A 39 0.70 -4.79 10.52
CA GLU A 39 0.53 -5.81 11.57
C GLU A 39 -0.72 -5.57 12.43
N GLY A 40 -1.15 -4.31 12.57
CA GLY A 40 -2.36 -3.94 13.29
C GLY A 40 -3.66 -4.01 12.48
N MET A 41 -3.57 -4.16 11.15
CA MET A 41 -4.75 -4.24 10.28
C MET A 41 -5.45 -5.58 10.44
N SER A 42 -6.76 -5.52 10.70
CA SER A 42 -7.62 -6.70 10.68
C SER A 42 -7.95 -7.09 9.24
N ASP A 43 -8.33 -8.35 9.01
CA ASP A 43 -8.73 -8.83 7.69
C ASP A 43 -9.87 -7.99 7.08
N GLU A 44 -10.78 -7.50 7.92
CA GLU A 44 -11.87 -6.59 7.51
C GLU A 44 -11.30 -5.27 6.95
N THR A 45 -10.35 -4.66 7.64
CA THR A 45 -9.68 -3.43 7.19
C THR A 45 -8.90 -3.65 5.90
N LEU A 46 -8.22 -4.80 5.77
CA LEU A 46 -7.52 -5.15 4.53
C LEU A 46 -8.49 -5.33 3.36
N ALA A 47 -9.69 -5.85 3.60
CA ALA A 47 -10.73 -5.98 2.58
C ALA A 47 -11.32 -4.61 2.16
N GLU A 48 -11.49 -3.69 3.12
CA GLU A 48 -11.90 -2.31 2.84
C GLU A 48 -10.83 -1.56 2.01
N GLU A 49 -9.57 -1.69 2.40
CA GLU A 49 -8.42 -1.13 1.67
C GLU A 49 -8.27 -1.73 0.26
N LEU A 50 -8.53 -3.04 0.11
CA LEU A 50 -8.59 -3.69 -1.20
C LEU A 50 -9.75 -3.14 -2.05
N ALA A 51 -10.92 -2.90 -1.47
CA ALA A 51 -12.06 -2.33 -2.20
C ALA A 51 -11.79 -0.89 -2.65
N ALA A 52 -11.08 -0.10 -1.84
CA ALA A 52 -10.65 1.26 -2.15
C ALA A 52 -9.40 1.33 -3.05
N SER A 53 -8.70 0.21 -3.24
CA SER A 53 -7.45 0.16 -4.02
C SER A 53 -7.67 0.43 -5.50
N VAL A 54 -6.66 1.00 -6.14
CA VAL A 54 -6.61 1.29 -7.58
C VAL A 54 -5.70 0.28 -8.30
N PRO A 55 -5.87 0.05 -9.61
CA PRO A 55 -4.95 -0.78 -10.37
C PRO A 55 -3.50 -0.27 -10.27
N LEU A 56 -2.53 -1.18 -10.21
CA LEU A 56 -1.11 -0.82 -10.12
C LEU A 56 -0.66 0.04 -11.32
N ASP A 57 -1.12 -0.31 -12.52
CA ASP A 57 -0.81 0.35 -13.79
C ASP A 57 -1.56 1.68 -14.02
N ASP A 58 -2.55 2.01 -13.20
CA ASP A 58 -3.25 3.28 -13.32
C ASP A 58 -2.28 4.42 -12.95
N ALA A 59 -2.17 5.40 -13.87
CA ALA A 59 -1.27 6.53 -13.76
C ALA A 59 -1.48 7.19 -12.40
N SER A 60 -0.46 7.08 -11.56
CA SER A 60 -0.57 7.16 -10.12
C SER A 60 -1.34 8.43 -9.67
N PRO A 61 -2.39 8.34 -8.82
CA PRO A 61 -2.86 9.50 -8.06
C PRO A 61 -1.79 10.01 -7.08
N PHE A 62 -0.69 9.27 -6.92
CA PHE A 62 0.41 9.53 -5.99
C PHE A 62 1.69 10.06 -6.67
N GLY A 63 1.64 10.41 -7.97
CA GLY A 63 2.68 11.17 -8.66
C GLY A 63 4.06 10.51 -8.71
N ILE A 64 4.17 9.33 -9.34
CA ILE A 64 5.45 8.77 -9.80
C ILE A 64 5.41 8.48 -11.29
#